data_AF-A0A4T0G5M0-F1
#
_entry.id   AF-A0A4T0G5M0-F1
#
_cell.length_a   1.000
_cell.length_b   1.000
_cell.length_c   1.000
_cell.angle_alpha   90.00
_cell.angle_beta   90.00
_cell.angle_gamma   90.00
#
_symmetry.space_group_name_H-M   'P 1'
#
loop_
_entity.id
_entity.type
_entity.pdbx_description
1 polymer ?
#
loop_
_entity_poly.entity_id
_entity_poly.type
_entity_poly.pdbx_seq_one_letter_code
_entity_poly.pdbx_strand_id
1 'polypeptide(L)'
;MSKLCPGEFNFVAESQCRYMDISLGFQWRLMWCLPLAIFVFAALAKFVLMGAIEKTRTRITKHRFDLLSVTKLILILIQIGSIASVLHYDHFNTNTATAAYAMQLVSSVILLPLSYAQHTRAYAPSTLISAHLATASLFSATQLRSFVNANLIGDDFFAGYCVFFASTCCLFFAELIEKRWLIKSSVLPKATEPTSSIPSRILFTFLYPVLYSGFKRALNLDDVNEFGLPEELSSNDATKRFTKLLYSSRKVSKSGKETQPILMPSIIAFYDFFFAAVIPKLLYVAVTFAQPFLVSTILSFIDSYSSETETPQDPNIGWGLVGAYAIVYLSLAATTALYWDKVYAMVIRYRAALVSVLFDKSVRLASTVAENQGRGSAVTYMSVDVERVVEGVIFFHECWSALVSIACAAVILWFKVSTAYNITHTH
;
A
#
# COMPACT_ATOMS: atom_id res chain seq x y z
N MET A 1 -33.80 17.92 -22.81
CA MET A 1 -33.34 16.76 -23.59
C MET A 1 -32.17 16.17 -22.83
N SER A 2 -32.22 14.88 -22.51
CA SER A 2 -31.33 14.21 -21.55
C SER A 2 -29.86 14.50 -21.87
N LYS A 3 -29.16 15.22 -20.98
CA LYS A 3 -27.71 15.47 -21.03
C LYS A 3 -26.85 14.21 -20.81
N LEU A 4 -27.51 13.07 -20.64
CA LEU A 4 -26.94 11.78 -20.27
C LEU A 4 -27.10 10.80 -21.45
N CYS A 5 -26.08 9.97 -21.68
CA CYS A 5 -26.03 8.98 -22.74
C CYS A 5 -27.09 7.87 -22.52
N PRO A 6 -27.58 7.24 -23.59
CA PRO A 6 -28.37 6.02 -23.46
C PRO A 6 -27.57 4.93 -22.74
N GLY A 7 -28.19 4.28 -21.75
CA GLY A 7 -27.55 3.20 -20.99
C GLY A 7 -26.42 3.62 -20.03
N GLU A 8 -26.28 4.92 -19.72
CA GLU A 8 -25.19 5.44 -18.87
C GLU A 8 -25.14 4.87 -17.45
N PHE A 9 -26.26 4.34 -16.96
CA PHE A 9 -26.38 3.70 -15.65
C PHE A 9 -26.12 2.18 -15.68
N ASN A 10 -25.88 1.60 -16.87
CA ASN A 10 -25.56 0.19 -17.02
C ASN A 10 -24.10 -0.10 -16.64
N PHE A 11 -23.78 -1.39 -16.46
CA PHE A 11 -22.40 -1.82 -16.20
C PHE A 11 -21.61 -1.93 -17.51
N VAL A 12 -21.31 -0.79 -18.11
CA VAL A 12 -20.49 -0.70 -19.33
C VAL A 12 -19.29 0.18 -19.02
N ALA A 13 -18.06 -0.25 -19.34
CA ALA A 13 -16.87 0.52 -18.99
C ALA A 13 -16.81 1.85 -19.75
N GLU A 14 -17.12 1.83 -21.05
CA GLU A 14 -17.05 3.00 -21.92
C GLU A 14 -18.40 3.70 -22.05
N SER A 15 -18.38 5.04 -22.05
CA SER A 15 -19.55 5.84 -22.35
C SER A 15 -19.86 5.83 -23.85
N GLN A 16 -21.10 5.56 -24.23
CA GLN A 16 -21.50 5.47 -25.65
C GLN A 16 -21.53 6.81 -26.38
N CYS A 17 -21.64 7.93 -25.65
CA CYS A 17 -21.81 9.25 -26.25
C CYS A 17 -20.74 10.26 -25.82
N ARG A 18 -19.88 9.93 -24.85
CA ARG A 18 -18.80 10.80 -24.38
C ARG A 18 -17.45 10.18 -24.65
N TYR A 19 -16.61 10.94 -25.34
CA TYR A 19 -15.29 10.50 -25.77
C TYR A 19 -14.32 10.39 -24.59
N MET A 20 -13.60 9.27 -24.50
CA MET A 20 -12.70 8.94 -23.39
C MET A 20 -13.32 9.18 -22.01
N ASP A 21 -14.55 8.73 -21.83
CA ASP A 21 -15.21 8.82 -20.54
C ASP A 21 -15.75 7.46 -20.11
N ILE A 22 -15.71 7.25 -18.80
CA ILE A 22 -16.21 6.03 -18.18
C ILE A 22 -17.69 6.25 -17.87
N SER A 23 -18.54 5.23 -18.10
CA SER A 23 -19.97 5.37 -17.76
C SER A 23 -20.18 5.62 -16.26
N LEU A 24 -21.18 6.44 -15.89
CA LEU A 24 -21.46 6.74 -14.49
C LEU A 24 -21.85 5.48 -13.69
N GLY A 25 -22.58 4.55 -14.31
CA GLY A 25 -22.93 3.26 -13.71
C GLY A 25 -21.69 2.44 -13.31
N PHE A 26 -20.67 2.42 -14.17
CA PHE A 26 -19.40 1.76 -13.86
C PHE A 26 -18.63 2.50 -12.77
N GLN A 27 -18.58 3.83 -12.80
CA GLN A 27 -17.91 4.64 -11.79
C GLN A 27 -18.49 4.40 -10.40
N TRP A 28 -19.82 4.45 -10.24
CA TRP A 28 -20.46 4.23 -8.94
C TRP A 28 -20.21 2.82 -8.40
N ARG A 29 -20.31 1.79 -9.25
CA ARG A 29 -20.19 0.40 -8.80
C ARG A 29 -18.74 -0.01 -8.55
N LEU A 30 -17.85 0.20 -9.53
CA LEU A 30 -16.48 -0.31 -9.46
C LEU A 30 -15.52 0.69 -8.81
N MET A 31 -15.64 1.98 -9.11
CA MET A 31 -14.69 2.98 -8.59
C MET A 31 -15.08 3.45 -7.19
N TRP A 32 -16.36 3.50 -6.85
CA TRP A 32 -16.80 3.92 -5.52
C TRP A 32 -17.21 2.76 -4.60
N CYS A 33 -18.24 1.98 -4.93
CA CYS A 33 -18.75 0.98 -4.00
C CYS A 33 -17.69 -0.05 -3.57
N LEU A 34 -16.91 -0.60 -4.52
CA LEU A 34 -15.90 -1.61 -4.21
C LEU A 34 -14.77 -1.08 -3.30
N PRO A 35 -14.05 0.03 -3.62
CA PRO A 35 -12.97 0.52 -2.78
C PRO A 35 -13.47 1.05 -1.43
N LEU A 36 -14.67 1.62 -1.38
CA LEU A 36 -15.29 2.05 -0.12
C LEU A 36 -15.66 0.87 0.77
N ALA A 37 -16.22 -0.21 0.22
CA ALA A 37 -16.50 -1.43 0.99
C ALA A 37 -15.23 -2.00 1.62
N ILE A 38 -14.15 -2.08 0.84
CA ILE A 38 -12.84 -2.54 1.31
C ILE A 38 -12.32 -1.62 2.43
N PHE A 39 -12.40 -0.30 2.25
CA PHE A 39 -11.97 0.66 3.25
C PHE A 39 -12.79 0.55 4.54
N VAL A 40 -14.11 0.49 4.46
CA VAL A 40 -14.99 0.37 5.64
C VAL A 40 -14.66 -0.91 6.42
N PHE A 41 -14.52 -2.04 5.73
CA PHE A 41 -14.13 -3.30 6.37
C PHE A 41 -12.75 -3.21 7.04
N ALA A 42 -11.75 -2.69 6.32
CA ALA A 42 -10.40 -2.54 6.85
C ALA A 42 -10.33 -1.54 8.01
N ALA A 43 -11.12 -0.46 7.96
CA ALA A 43 -11.20 0.55 9.01
C ALA A 43 -11.83 -0.03 10.29
N LEU A 44 -12.92 -0.79 10.15
CA LEU A 44 -13.55 -1.50 11.27
C LEU A 44 -12.61 -2.53 11.89
N ALA A 45 -11.96 -3.36 11.07
CA ALA A 45 -10.96 -4.33 11.54
C ALA A 45 -9.81 -3.64 12.28
N LYS A 46 -9.31 -2.52 11.73
CA LYS A 46 -8.27 -1.72 12.38
C LYS A 46 -8.76 -1.11 13.69
N PHE A 47 -10.01 -0.65 13.77
CA PHE A 47 -10.58 -0.11 15.00
C PHE A 47 -10.69 -1.16 16.10
N VAL A 48 -11.13 -2.38 15.77
CA VAL A 48 -11.16 -3.53 16.69
C VAL A 48 -9.76 -3.90 17.15
N LEU A 49 -8.80 -3.98 16.21
CA LEU A 49 -7.42 -4.32 16.51
C LEU A 49 -6.76 -3.27 17.42
N MET A 50 -6.99 -1.98 17.15
CA MET A 50 -6.55 -0.90 18.02
C MET A 50 -7.21 -0.99 19.39
N GLY A 51 -8.49 -1.31 19.49
CA GLY A 51 -9.17 -1.52 20.77
C GLY A 51 -8.59 -2.67 21.60
N ALA A 52 -8.11 -3.74 20.94
CA ALA A 52 -7.50 -4.89 21.59
C ALA A 52 -6.04 -4.65 22.00
N ILE A 53 -5.25 -4.00 21.14
CA ILE A 53 -3.80 -3.80 21.33
C ILE A 53 -3.49 -2.52 22.11
N GLU A 54 -4.25 -1.43 21.93
CA GLU A 54 -3.92 -0.09 22.45
C GLU A 54 -4.51 0.23 23.83
N LYS A 55 -5.09 -0.73 24.56
CA LYS A 55 -5.39 -0.53 26.00
C LYS A 55 -4.14 -0.08 26.80
N THR A 56 -2.94 -0.29 26.24
CA THR A 56 -1.64 0.01 26.82
C THR A 56 -0.92 1.23 26.24
N ARG A 57 -1.38 1.83 25.12
CA ARG A 57 -0.62 2.91 24.46
C ARG A 57 -1.12 4.30 24.87
N THR A 58 -0.25 5.06 25.54
CA THR A 58 -0.53 6.43 25.98
C THR A 58 -0.41 7.43 24.83
N ARG A 59 -1.04 8.60 24.97
CA ARG A 59 -1.04 9.67 23.95
C ARG A 59 0.38 10.18 23.67
N ILE A 60 0.76 10.15 22.39
CA ILE A 60 2.09 10.52 21.89
C ILE A 60 2.22 12.04 21.64
N THR A 61 1.13 12.71 21.23
CA THR A 61 1.13 14.14 20.88
C THR A 61 1.21 15.07 22.09
N LYS A 62 1.86 16.22 21.92
CA LYS A 62 2.03 17.25 22.97
C LYS A 62 0.71 17.81 23.49
N HIS A 63 -0.27 18.10 22.62
CA HIS A 63 -1.61 18.54 23.02
C HIS A 63 -2.71 17.57 22.57
N ARG A 64 -3.95 17.75 23.10
CA ARG A 64 -5.12 16.94 22.71
C ARG A 64 -5.63 17.36 21.33
N PHE A 65 -5.66 18.67 21.11
CA PHE A 65 -6.03 19.29 19.85
C PHE A 65 -4.85 20.14 19.40
N ASP A 66 -4.17 19.68 18.37
CA ASP A 66 -3.11 20.41 17.69
C ASP A 66 -3.71 21.02 16.42
N LEU A 67 -3.10 22.09 15.87
CA LEU A 67 -3.58 22.75 14.66
C LEU A 67 -3.86 21.76 13.52
N LEU A 68 -3.00 20.75 13.36
CA LEU A 68 -3.15 19.72 12.33
C LEU A 68 -4.37 18.81 12.58
N SER A 69 -4.66 18.43 13.83
CA SER A 69 -5.82 17.58 14.12
C SER A 69 -7.14 18.34 13.99
N VAL A 70 -7.16 19.63 14.36
CA VAL A 70 -8.31 20.52 14.16
C VAL A 70 -8.55 20.74 12.66
N THR A 71 -7.50 20.98 11.87
CA THR A 71 -7.62 21.13 10.41
C THR A 71 -8.22 19.88 9.77
N LYS A 72 -7.73 18.68 10.14
CA LYS A 72 -8.28 17.41 9.65
C LYS A 72 -9.75 17.23 10.04
N LEU A 73 -10.12 17.57 11.28
CA LEU A 73 -11.50 17.49 11.75
C LEU A 73 -12.42 18.39 10.93
N ILE A 74 -12.05 19.65 10.70
CA ILE A 74 -12.83 20.60 9.92
C ILE A 74 -12.99 20.11 8.47
N LEU A 75 -11.92 19.63 7.85
CA LEU A 75 -11.97 19.09 6.48
C LEU A 75 -12.91 17.88 6.36
N ILE A 76 -12.90 16.97 7.35
CA ILE A 76 -13.82 15.82 7.40
C ILE A 76 -15.27 16.28 7.58
N LEU A 77 -15.53 17.30 8.42
CA LEU A 77 -16.89 17.84 8.59
C LEU A 77 -17.41 18.50 7.31
N ILE A 78 -16.56 19.24 6.59
CA ILE A 78 -16.89 19.79 5.27
C ILE A 78 -17.19 18.67 4.26
N GLN A 79 -16.39 17.59 4.27
CA GLN A 79 -16.60 16.42 3.43
C GLN A 79 -17.95 15.75 3.70
N ILE A 80 -18.32 15.58 4.98
CA ILE A 80 -19.61 15.02 5.40
C ILE A 80 -20.77 15.92 4.94
N GLY A 81 -20.67 17.24 5.18
CA GLY A 81 -21.72 18.19 4.81
C GLY A 81 -21.94 18.28 3.30
N SER A 82 -20.86 18.26 2.52
CA SER A 82 -20.93 18.30 1.05
C SER A 82 -21.49 17.03 0.42
N ILE A 83 -21.15 15.84 0.93
CA ILE A 83 -21.79 14.59 0.44
C ILE A 83 -23.24 14.49 0.89
N ALA A 84 -23.56 14.93 2.10
CA ALA A 84 -24.94 14.95 2.59
C ALA A 84 -25.83 15.86 1.72
N SER A 85 -25.32 17.02 1.27
CA SER A 85 -26.07 17.90 0.35
C SER A 85 -26.26 17.27 -1.03
N VAL A 86 -25.23 16.62 -1.59
CA VAL A 86 -25.34 15.87 -2.86
C VAL A 86 -26.36 14.75 -2.77
N LEU A 87 -26.37 14.01 -1.65
CA LEU A 87 -27.33 12.94 -1.41
C LEU A 87 -28.76 13.48 -1.23
N HIS A 88 -28.92 14.64 -0.59
CA HIS A 88 -30.23 15.26 -0.40
C HIS A 88 -30.86 15.76 -1.71
N TYR A 89 -30.05 16.30 -2.61
CA TYR A 89 -30.53 16.80 -3.90
C TYR A 89 -30.96 15.67 -4.85
N ASP A 90 -30.42 14.46 -4.68
CA ASP A 90 -30.76 13.24 -5.43
C ASP A 90 -30.98 13.43 -6.94
N HIS A 91 -30.07 14.16 -7.61
CA HIS A 91 -30.23 14.54 -9.02
C HIS A 91 -30.49 13.35 -9.96
N PHE A 92 -29.77 12.24 -9.74
CA PHE A 92 -29.80 11.09 -10.63
C PHE A 92 -30.95 10.12 -10.31
N ASN A 93 -31.53 10.17 -9.11
CA ASN A 93 -32.62 9.29 -8.65
C ASN A 93 -32.45 7.81 -9.08
N THR A 94 -31.24 7.28 -8.91
CA THR A 94 -30.93 5.86 -9.18
C THR A 94 -30.39 5.20 -7.92
N ASN A 95 -30.83 3.96 -7.67
CA ASN A 95 -30.39 3.16 -6.51
C ASN A 95 -28.87 3.02 -6.41
N THR A 96 -28.16 3.03 -7.54
CA THR A 96 -26.70 2.89 -7.57
C THR A 96 -25.97 4.17 -7.22
N ALA A 97 -26.47 5.33 -7.66
CA ALA A 97 -25.89 6.62 -7.32
C ALA A 97 -26.10 6.92 -5.82
N THR A 98 -27.33 6.71 -5.33
CA THR A 98 -27.66 6.93 -3.92
C THR A 98 -26.87 5.99 -3.01
N ALA A 99 -26.72 4.71 -3.38
CA ALA A 99 -25.87 3.77 -2.63
C ALA A 99 -24.39 4.21 -2.60
N ALA A 100 -23.83 4.67 -3.72
CA ALA A 100 -22.45 5.13 -3.77
C ALA A 100 -22.22 6.35 -2.86
N TYR A 101 -23.08 7.38 -2.93
CA TYR A 101 -22.97 8.56 -2.07
C TYR A 101 -23.23 8.24 -0.59
N ALA A 102 -24.16 7.33 -0.29
CA ALA A 102 -24.38 6.86 1.07
C ALA A 102 -23.14 6.14 1.63
N MET A 103 -22.47 5.31 0.84
CA MET A 103 -21.20 4.68 1.24
C MET A 103 -20.08 5.71 1.44
N GLN A 104 -20.01 6.75 0.61
CA GLN A 104 -19.05 7.86 0.80
C GLN A 104 -19.30 8.61 2.12
N LEU A 105 -20.57 8.83 2.45
CA LEU A 105 -20.97 9.46 3.72
C LEU A 105 -20.57 8.59 4.91
N VAL A 106 -20.89 7.29 4.88
CA VAL A 106 -20.50 6.32 5.91
C VAL A 106 -18.98 6.28 6.09
N SER A 107 -18.23 6.25 4.98
CA SER A 107 -16.77 6.29 4.99
C SER A 107 -16.24 7.55 5.68
N SER A 108 -16.80 8.71 5.36
CA SER A 108 -16.39 10.01 5.94
C SER A 108 -16.70 10.07 7.45
N VAL A 109 -17.81 9.49 7.89
CA VAL A 109 -18.17 9.39 9.32
C VAL A 109 -17.21 8.45 10.07
N ILE A 110 -16.86 7.30 9.50
CA ILE A 110 -15.87 6.37 10.09
C ILE A 110 -14.47 6.98 10.14
N LEU A 111 -14.13 7.80 9.15
CA LEU A 111 -12.83 8.47 9.07
C LEU A 111 -12.59 9.43 10.24
N LEU A 112 -13.63 10.03 10.82
CA LEU A 112 -13.52 10.99 11.92
C LEU A 112 -12.85 10.40 13.17
N PRO A 113 -13.38 9.35 13.83
CA PRO A 113 -12.73 8.74 14.99
C PRO A 113 -11.40 8.06 14.62
N LEU A 114 -11.30 7.50 13.41
CA LEU A 114 -10.11 6.79 12.95
C LEU A 114 -8.91 7.73 12.74
N SER A 115 -9.14 8.89 12.11
CA SER A 115 -8.12 9.92 11.89
C SER A 115 -7.61 10.49 13.22
N TYR A 116 -8.52 10.77 14.17
CA TYR A 116 -8.13 11.26 15.49
C TYR A 116 -7.35 10.22 16.31
N ALA A 117 -7.80 8.97 16.33
CA ALA A 117 -7.11 7.88 17.02
C ALA A 117 -5.69 7.68 16.45
N GLN A 118 -5.57 7.63 15.12
CA GLN A 118 -4.26 7.52 14.47
C GLN A 118 -3.36 8.72 14.77
N HIS A 119 -3.89 9.94 14.71
CA HIS A 119 -3.11 11.14 14.95
C HIS A 119 -2.49 11.14 16.34
N THR A 120 -3.26 10.72 17.36
CA THR A 120 -2.85 10.78 18.77
C THR A 120 -2.03 9.58 19.25
N ARG A 121 -2.19 8.39 18.63
CA ARG A 121 -1.63 7.11 19.12
C ARG A 121 -0.57 6.45 18.24
N ALA A 122 -0.43 6.86 16.97
CA ALA A 122 0.59 6.30 16.08
C ALA A 122 1.74 7.29 15.86
N TYR A 123 2.95 6.81 15.52
CA TYR A 123 4.06 7.68 15.10
C TYR A 123 3.94 8.11 13.63
N ALA A 124 3.67 7.16 12.74
CA ALA A 124 3.52 7.41 11.31
C ALA A 124 2.09 7.84 10.93
N PRO A 125 1.93 8.62 9.85
CA PRO A 125 0.67 8.74 9.11
C PRO A 125 0.07 7.38 8.74
N SER A 126 -1.26 7.27 8.69
CA SER A 126 -1.90 5.98 8.39
C SER A 126 -1.78 5.66 6.90
N THR A 127 -1.19 4.49 6.60
CA THR A 127 -1.17 3.92 5.24
C THR A 127 -2.57 3.70 4.69
N LEU A 128 -3.46 3.13 5.52
CA LEU A 128 -4.85 2.86 5.16
C LEU A 128 -5.63 4.14 4.81
N ILE A 129 -5.49 5.19 5.62
CA ILE A 129 -6.23 6.45 5.41
C ILE A 129 -5.67 7.17 4.19
N SER A 130 -4.35 7.26 4.07
CA SER A 130 -3.71 7.93 2.93
C SER A 130 -4.04 7.23 1.62
N ALA A 131 -4.04 5.89 1.59
CA ALA A 131 -4.42 5.12 0.40
C ALA A 131 -5.88 5.35 0.03
N HIS A 132 -6.79 5.32 1.01
CA HIS A 132 -8.21 5.64 0.79
C HIS A 132 -8.39 7.04 0.21
N LEU A 133 -7.79 8.07 0.83
CA LEU A 133 -7.91 9.45 0.37
C LEU A 133 -7.27 9.68 -1.00
N ALA A 134 -6.16 9.01 -1.32
CA ALA A 134 -5.56 9.04 -2.65
C ALA A 134 -6.52 8.45 -3.70
N THR A 135 -7.07 7.27 -3.44
CA THR A 135 -8.04 6.63 -4.35
C THR A 135 -9.31 7.46 -4.50
N ALA A 136 -9.84 8.00 -3.39
CA ALA A 136 -11.01 8.87 -3.40
C ALA A 136 -10.76 10.16 -4.20
N SER A 137 -9.57 10.76 -4.09
CA SER A 137 -9.19 11.95 -4.86
C SER A 137 -9.13 11.65 -6.37
N LEU A 138 -8.54 10.52 -6.77
CA LEU A 138 -8.48 10.12 -8.19
C LEU A 138 -9.87 9.82 -8.77
N PHE A 139 -10.71 9.11 -8.01
CA PHE A 139 -12.04 8.73 -8.48
C PHE A 139 -13.01 9.92 -8.50
N SER A 140 -12.91 10.82 -7.52
CA SER A 140 -13.69 12.07 -7.56
C SER A 140 -13.24 13.01 -8.66
N ALA A 141 -11.94 13.10 -8.97
CA ALA A 141 -11.46 13.84 -10.14
C ALA A 141 -12.02 13.26 -11.45
N THR A 142 -12.05 11.93 -11.57
CA THR A 142 -12.62 11.25 -12.74
C THR A 142 -14.11 11.53 -12.88
N GLN A 143 -14.87 11.40 -11.78
CA GLN A 143 -16.30 11.65 -11.78
C GLN A 143 -16.64 13.12 -12.05
N LEU A 144 -15.84 14.05 -11.52
CA LEU A 144 -16.00 15.49 -11.78
C LEU A 144 -15.77 15.82 -13.26
N ARG A 145 -14.76 15.21 -13.89
CA ARG A 145 -14.54 15.32 -15.35
C ARG A 145 -15.76 14.81 -16.12
N SER A 146 -16.33 13.68 -15.72
CA SER A 146 -17.54 13.14 -16.38
C SER A 146 -18.74 14.08 -16.23
N PHE A 147 -18.92 14.73 -15.08
CA PHE A 147 -19.97 15.74 -14.88
C PHE A 147 -19.78 16.98 -15.74
N VAL A 148 -18.54 17.44 -15.90
CA VAL A 148 -18.19 18.53 -16.82
C VAL A 148 -18.51 18.15 -18.26
N ASN A 149 -18.11 16.94 -18.69
CA ASN A 149 -18.36 16.45 -20.04
C ASN A 149 -19.85 16.19 -20.31
N ALA A 150 -20.63 15.86 -19.29
CA ALA A 150 -22.10 15.76 -19.35
C ALA A 150 -22.80 17.12 -19.22
N ASN A 151 -22.06 18.23 -19.17
CA ASN A 151 -22.58 19.60 -19.08
C ASN A 151 -23.50 19.82 -17.85
N LEU A 152 -23.12 19.24 -16.71
CA LEU A 152 -23.85 19.32 -15.42
C LEU A 152 -23.28 20.42 -14.49
N ILE A 153 -22.44 21.32 -15.01
CA ILE A 153 -21.75 22.36 -14.21
C ILE A 153 -22.73 23.32 -13.52
N GLY A 154 -23.87 23.60 -14.14
CA GLY A 154 -24.87 24.54 -13.63
C GLY A 154 -25.84 23.96 -12.61
N ASP A 155 -25.76 22.67 -12.31
CA ASP A 155 -26.70 22.01 -11.40
C ASP A 155 -26.23 22.15 -9.94
N ASP A 156 -27.17 22.33 -9.00
CA ASP A 156 -26.84 22.69 -7.60
C ASP A 156 -25.96 21.63 -6.90
N PHE A 157 -26.07 20.35 -7.29
CA PHE A 157 -25.25 19.27 -6.73
C PHE A 157 -23.77 19.37 -7.14
N PHE A 158 -23.45 19.99 -8.28
CA PHE A 158 -22.10 20.07 -8.82
C PHE A 158 -21.18 20.86 -7.89
N ALA A 159 -21.66 21.98 -7.34
CA ALA A 159 -20.92 22.78 -6.37
C ALA A 159 -20.60 21.99 -5.09
N GLY A 160 -21.57 21.23 -4.57
CA GLY A 160 -21.36 20.34 -3.43
C GLY A 160 -20.27 19.29 -3.70
N TYR A 161 -20.30 18.67 -4.87
CA TYR A 161 -19.31 17.67 -5.26
C TYR A 161 -17.90 18.26 -5.47
N CYS A 162 -17.79 19.47 -6.01
CA CYS A 162 -16.51 20.21 -6.08
C CYS A 162 -15.90 20.45 -4.70
N VAL A 163 -16.72 20.84 -3.71
CA VAL A 163 -16.27 21.03 -2.32
C VAL A 163 -15.83 19.71 -1.69
N PHE A 164 -16.55 18.62 -1.97
CA PHE A 164 -16.13 17.28 -1.55
C PHE A 164 -14.77 16.89 -2.14
N PHE A 165 -14.56 17.11 -3.44
CA PHE A 165 -13.28 16.85 -4.11
C PHE A 165 -12.14 17.67 -3.49
N ALA A 166 -12.34 18.98 -3.34
CA ALA A 166 -11.33 19.89 -2.80
C ALA A 166 -10.98 19.54 -1.35
N SER A 167 -11.99 19.29 -0.50
CA SER A 167 -11.77 18.90 0.90
C SER A 167 -11.06 17.55 1.01
N THR A 168 -11.39 16.58 0.15
CA THR A 168 -10.71 15.27 0.09
C THR A 168 -9.23 15.42 -0.29
N CYS A 169 -8.91 16.24 -1.30
CA CYS A 169 -7.53 16.52 -1.70
C CYS A 169 -6.74 17.21 -0.58
N CYS A 170 -7.31 18.26 0.03
CA CYS A 170 -6.70 18.95 1.16
C CYS A 170 -6.46 18.00 2.33
N LEU A 171 -7.41 17.11 2.62
CA LEU A 171 -7.29 16.11 3.69
C LEU A 171 -6.21 15.07 3.36
N PHE A 172 -6.10 14.65 2.11
CA PHE A 172 -5.02 13.77 1.64
C PHE A 172 -3.64 14.39 1.93
N PHE A 173 -3.41 15.62 1.49
CA PHE A 173 -2.14 16.32 1.76
C PHE A 173 -1.92 16.55 3.26
N ALA A 174 -2.96 16.91 4.02
CA ALA A 174 -2.86 17.07 5.46
C ALA A 174 -2.51 15.75 6.18
N GLU A 175 -2.96 14.60 5.67
CA GLU A 175 -2.57 13.29 6.21
C GLU A 175 -1.11 12.95 5.91
N LEU A 176 -0.58 13.38 4.76
CA LEU A 176 0.82 13.17 4.39
C LEU A 176 1.83 14.01 5.19
N ILE A 177 1.40 15.07 5.88
CA ILE A 177 2.28 15.92 6.68
C ILE A 177 2.89 15.12 7.84
N GLU A 178 4.23 15.11 7.90
CA GLU A 178 4.97 14.48 8.99
C GLU A 178 4.71 15.22 10.32
N LYS A 179 4.40 14.44 11.37
CA LYS A 179 4.04 14.98 12.69
C LYS A 179 5.17 14.92 13.71
N ARG A 180 6.42 14.71 13.27
CA ARG A 180 7.60 14.55 14.15
C ARG A 180 7.75 15.70 15.16
N TRP A 181 7.43 16.92 14.75
CA TRP A 181 7.49 18.14 15.57
C TRP A 181 6.39 18.24 16.66
N LEU A 182 5.28 17.52 16.49
CA LEU A 182 4.14 17.45 17.43
C LEU A 182 4.27 16.34 18.49
N ILE A 183 5.23 15.42 18.31
CA ILE A 183 5.47 14.30 19.22
C ILE A 183 6.17 14.79 20.50
N LYS A 184 5.80 14.23 21.66
CA LYS A 184 6.50 14.49 22.93
C LYS A 184 7.94 13.98 22.86
N SER A 185 8.88 14.79 23.34
CA SER A 185 10.32 14.44 23.34
C SER A 185 10.64 13.15 24.10
N SER A 186 9.84 12.79 25.12
CA SER A 186 10.03 11.56 25.90
C SER A 186 9.73 10.27 25.13
N VAL A 187 8.99 10.35 24.01
CA VAL A 187 8.54 9.19 23.22
C VAL A 187 8.97 9.32 21.76
N LEU A 188 9.84 10.28 21.44
CA LEU A 188 10.28 10.54 20.07
C LEU A 188 11.27 9.43 19.64
N PRO A 189 10.99 8.67 18.56
CA PRO A 189 11.94 7.70 18.06
C PRO A 189 13.18 8.41 17.49
N LYS A 190 14.36 7.83 17.74
CA LYS A 190 15.63 8.31 17.17
C LYS A 190 15.57 8.29 15.64
N ALA A 191 15.25 7.12 15.08
CA ALA A 191 15.01 6.93 13.65
C ALA A 191 13.93 7.86 13.09
N THR A 192 14.16 8.38 11.89
CA THR A 192 13.19 9.19 11.13
C THR A 192 12.13 8.35 10.45
N GLU A 193 12.50 7.15 9.96
CA GLU A 193 11.63 6.24 9.23
C GLU A 193 10.25 5.98 9.90
N PRO A 194 10.16 5.72 11.23
CA PRO A 194 8.86 5.44 11.88
C PRO A 194 7.92 6.64 11.93
N THR A 195 8.43 7.85 11.69
CA THR A 195 7.65 9.10 11.67
C THR A 195 7.38 9.62 10.27
N SER A 196 8.04 9.04 9.26
CA SER A 196 7.97 9.50 7.87
C SER A 196 6.65 9.14 7.20
N SER A 197 6.24 9.99 6.27
CA SER A 197 5.05 9.79 5.45
C SER A 197 5.29 8.74 4.36
N ILE A 198 4.22 8.26 3.73
CA ILE A 198 4.32 7.23 2.67
C ILE A 198 5.18 7.70 1.49
N PRO A 199 5.01 8.93 0.95
CA PRO A 199 5.88 9.42 -0.12
C PRO A 199 7.34 9.52 0.32
N SER A 200 7.59 9.99 1.55
CA SER A 200 8.93 10.07 2.14
C SER A 200 9.59 8.68 2.23
N ARG A 201 8.79 7.64 2.53
CA ARG A 201 9.26 6.24 2.54
C ARG A 201 9.49 5.67 1.14
N ILE A 202 8.58 5.91 0.19
CA ILE A 202 8.69 5.43 -1.19
C ILE A 202 9.91 6.03 -1.89
N LEU A 203 10.12 7.34 -1.71
CA LEU A 203 11.24 8.08 -2.30
C LEU A 203 12.52 7.98 -1.46
N PHE A 204 12.46 7.30 -0.32
CA PHE A 204 13.55 7.23 0.66
C PHE A 204 14.11 8.60 1.07
N THR A 205 13.28 9.66 1.03
CA THR A 205 13.67 11.03 1.36
C THR A 205 14.17 11.15 2.80
N PHE A 206 13.68 10.31 3.71
CA PHE A 206 14.13 10.26 5.10
C PHE A 206 15.62 9.86 5.26
N LEU A 207 16.22 9.20 4.26
CA LEU A 207 17.66 8.87 4.22
C LEU A 207 18.52 10.04 3.73
N TYR A 208 17.91 11.05 3.09
CA TYR A 208 18.64 12.16 2.49
C TYR A 208 19.64 12.84 3.45
N PRO A 209 19.32 13.12 4.72
CA PRO A 209 20.29 13.72 5.65
C PRO A 209 21.56 12.86 5.85
N VAL A 210 21.41 11.54 5.90
CA VAL A 210 22.55 10.60 6.07
C VAL A 210 23.36 10.51 4.79
N LEU A 211 22.69 10.37 3.64
CA LEU A 211 23.35 10.33 2.33
C LEU A 211 24.15 11.62 2.07
N TYR A 212 23.57 12.76 2.41
CA TYR A 212 24.23 14.05 2.27
C TYR A 212 25.40 14.22 3.26
N SER A 213 25.27 13.76 4.51
CA SER A 213 26.39 13.74 5.45
C SER A 213 27.52 12.84 4.96
N GLY A 214 27.20 11.65 4.46
CA GLY A 214 28.16 10.70 3.87
C GLY A 214 28.85 11.21 2.60
N PHE A 215 28.18 12.08 1.83
CA PHE A 215 28.80 12.77 0.71
C PHE A 215 29.83 13.82 1.18
N LYS A 216 29.58 14.50 2.31
CA LYS A 216 30.47 15.52 2.84
C LYS A 216 31.64 14.97 3.65
N ARG A 217 31.42 13.90 4.41
CA ARG A 217 32.42 13.28 5.28
C ARG A 217 32.19 11.78 5.37
N ALA A 218 33.27 11.02 5.63
CA ALA A 218 33.14 9.62 5.97
C ALA A 218 32.27 9.46 7.23
N LEU A 219 31.27 8.57 7.17
CA LEU A 219 30.37 8.29 8.27
C LEU A 219 31.07 7.40 9.31
N ASN A 220 30.99 7.81 10.58
CA ASN A 220 31.40 6.98 11.70
C ASN A 220 30.21 6.16 12.24
N LEU A 221 30.50 5.14 13.05
CA LEU A 221 29.46 4.35 13.72
C LEU A 221 28.53 5.22 14.58
N ASP A 222 29.07 6.28 15.19
CA ASP A 222 28.28 7.21 16.00
C ASP A 222 27.24 7.97 15.17
N ASP A 223 27.56 8.36 13.92
CA ASP A 223 26.62 9.05 13.03
C ASP A 223 25.46 8.12 12.62
N VAL A 224 25.75 6.82 12.43
CA VAL A 224 24.74 5.80 12.13
C VAL A 224 23.87 5.52 13.35
N ASN A 225 24.47 5.48 14.54
CA ASN A 225 23.76 5.30 15.80
C ASN A 225 22.88 6.50 16.16
N GLU A 226 23.30 7.72 15.79
CA GLU A 226 22.54 8.95 15.96
C GLU A 226 21.31 8.98 15.04
N PHE A 227 21.47 8.57 13.77
CA PHE A 227 20.34 8.36 12.87
C PHE A 227 19.34 7.36 13.47
N GLY A 228 19.86 6.35 14.15
CA GLY A 228 19.10 5.41 14.96
C GLY A 228 18.49 4.29 14.13
N LEU A 229 18.46 3.09 14.71
CA LEU A 229 17.73 1.97 14.17
C LEU A 229 16.26 2.06 14.63
N PRO A 230 15.29 1.80 13.74
CA PRO A 230 13.90 1.65 14.17
C PRO A 230 13.81 0.60 15.29
N GLU A 231 13.07 0.92 16.34
CA GLU A 231 12.89 0.02 17.50
C GLU A 231 12.30 -1.34 17.08
N GLU A 232 11.50 -1.33 16.01
CA GLU A 232 10.98 -2.54 15.37
C GLU A 232 12.06 -3.43 14.73
N LEU A 233 13.17 -2.84 14.23
CA LEU A 233 14.33 -3.58 13.72
C LEU A 233 15.27 -4.02 14.85
N SER A 234 15.32 -3.27 15.96
CA SER A 234 15.99 -3.70 17.20
C SER A 234 15.35 -4.96 17.81
N SER A 235 14.14 -5.33 17.37
CA SER A 235 13.41 -6.60 17.49
C SER A 235 13.72 -7.51 18.68
N ASN A 236 13.79 -6.94 19.88
CA ASN A 236 13.76 -7.73 21.11
C ASN A 236 12.50 -8.61 21.15
N ASP A 237 11.34 -8.14 20.68
CA ASP A 237 10.09 -8.87 20.86
C ASP A 237 9.87 -9.99 19.84
N ALA A 238 10.16 -9.77 18.56
CA ALA A 238 10.11 -10.83 17.55
C ALA A 238 11.17 -11.91 17.83
N THR A 239 12.39 -11.48 18.23
CA THR A 239 13.46 -12.39 18.64
C THR A 239 13.09 -13.17 19.91
N LYS A 240 12.50 -12.52 20.93
CA LYS A 240 11.99 -13.20 22.13
C LYS A 240 10.90 -14.20 21.79
N ARG A 241 9.96 -13.83 20.92
CA ARG A 241 8.87 -14.71 20.47
C ARG A 241 9.42 -15.92 19.72
N PHE A 242 10.34 -15.69 18.80
CA PHE A 242 11.04 -16.75 18.06
C PHE A 242 11.78 -17.69 19.01
N THR A 243 12.58 -17.13 19.92
CA THR A 243 13.34 -17.90 20.92
C THR A 243 12.42 -18.74 21.80
N LYS A 244 11.33 -18.15 22.31
CA LYS A 244 10.32 -18.86 23.10
C LYS A 244 9.70 -20.03 22.33
N LEU A 245 9.28 -19.80 21.08
CA LEU A 245 8.68 -20.82 20.23
C LEU A 245 9.68 -21.92 19.84
N LEU A 246 10.94 -21.56 19.63
CA LEU A 246 12.01 -22.50 19.31
C LEU A 246 12.25 -23.45 20.49
N TYR A 247 12.38 -22.91 21.71
CA TYR A 247 12.55 -23.72 22.92
C TYR A 247 11.31 -24.57 23.24
N SER A 248 10.09 -24.05 23.06
CA SER A 248 8.86 -24.82 23.30
C SER A 248 8.63 -25.91 22.25
N SER A 249 9.21 -25.77 21.05
CA SER A 249 9.07 -26.75 19.98
C SER A 249 10.12 -27.87 20.05
N ARG A 250 11.01 -27.85 21.06
CA ARG A 250 11.99 -28.91 21.28
C ARG A 250 11.26 -30.22 21.56
N LYS A 251 11.57 -31.24 20.76
CA LYS A 251 11.04 -32.59 20.93
C LYS A 251 12.17 -33.55 21.28
N VAL A 252 12.01 -34.29 22.37
CA VAL A 252 12.88 -35.41 22.72
C VAL A 252 12.26 -36.68 22.14
N SER A 253 12.93 -37.29 21.18
CA SER A 253 12.49 -38.57 20.62
C SER A 253 12.61 -39.68 21.68
N LYS A 254 11.79 -40.75 21.56
CA LYS A 254 11.89 -41.96 22.41
C LYS A 254 13.29 -42.60 22.38
N SER A 255 14.07 -42.32 21.33
CA SER A 255 15.48 -42.72 21.17
C SER A 255 16.49 -41.83 21.93
N GLY A 256 16.05 -40.82 22.67
CA GLY A 256 16.92 -39.85 23.35
C GLY A 256 17.51 -38.76 22.44
N LYS A 257 17.22 -38.78 21.13
CA LYS A 257 17.63 -37.73 20.19
C LYS A 257 16.74 -36.49 20.35
N GLU A 258 17.34 -35.36 20.71
CA GLU A 258 16.66 -34.07 20.70
C GLU A 258 16.56 -33.52 19.27
N THR A 259 15.38 -33.09 18.86
CA THR A 259 15.15 -32.37 17.60
C THR A 259 14.53 -31.01 17.90
N GLN A 260 15.04 -29.98 17.23
CA GLN A 260 14.53 -28.61 17.33
C GLN A 260 14.10 -28.14 15.94
N PRO A 261 12.82 -28.30 15.57
CA PRO A 261 12.33 -27.82 14.28
C PRO A 261 12.32 -26.29 14.28
N ILE A 262 13.03 -25.68 13.34
CA ILE A 262 13.19 -24.21 13.25
C ILE A 262 12.16 -23.55 12.33
N LEU A 263 11.64 -24.29 11.34
CA LEU A 263 10.80 -23.73 10.27
C LEU A 263 9.48 -23.15 10.81
N MET A 264 8.67 -23.95 11.50
CA MET A 264 7.36 -23.50 12.01
C MET A 264 7.50 -22.37 13.06
N PRO A 265 8.42 -22.45 14.05
CA PRO A 265 8.69 -21.32 14.94
C PRO A 265 9.06 -20.04 14.21
N SER A 266 9.85 -20.12 13.13
CA SER A 266 10.24 -18.96 12.33
C SER A 266 9.02 -18.33 11.65
N ILE A 267 8.20 -19.13 10.97
CA ILE A 267 7.00 -18.65 10.28
C ILE A 267 6.04 -17.99 11.28
N ILE A 268 5.78 -18.63 12.41
CA ILE A 268 4.85 -18.11 13.43
C ILE A 268 5.40 -16.83 14.06
N ALA A 269 6.70 -16.77 14.36
CA ALA A 269 7.30 -15.61 15.00
C ALA A 269 7.33 -14.36 14.11
N PHE A 270 7.55 -14.55 12.80
CA PHE A 270 7.75 -13.47 11.81
C PHE A 270 6.60 -13.34 10.80
N TYR A 271 5.43 -13.94 11.06
CA TYR A 271 4.30 -13.97 10.12
C TYR A 271 3.88 -12.58 9.63
N ASP A 272 3.87 -11.60 10.53
CA ASP A 272 3.50 -10.21 10.27
C ASP A 272 4.45 -9.54 9.28
N PHE A 273 5.76 -9.79 9.41
CA PHE A 273 6.76 -9.27 8.47
C PHE A 273 6.80 -10.03 7.16
N PHE A 274 6.60 -11.35 7.21
CA PHE A 274 6.57 -12.20 6.02
C PHE A 274 5.42 -11.83 5.10
N PHE A 275 4.20 -11.69 5.64
CA PHE A 275 3.05 -11.35 4.80
C PHE A 275 2.97 -9.87 4.41
N ALA A 276 3.76 -8.98 5.04
CA ALA A 276 3.76 -7.55 4.71
C ALA A 276 4.20 -7.25 3.27
N ALA A 277 5.06 -8.08 2.68
CA ALA A 277 5.55 -7.90 1.30
C ALA A 277 4.56 -8.38 0.22
N VAL A 278 3.53 -9.15 0.59
CA VAL A 278 2.60 -9.78 -0.36
C VAL A 278 1.78 -8.73 -1.12
N ILE A 279 1.19 -7.76 -0.42
CA ILE A 279 0.35 -6.74 -1.05
C ILE A 279 1.16 -5.87 -2.03
N PRO A 280 2.32 -5.29 -1.65
CA PRO A 280 3.17 -4.56 -2.60
C PRO A 280 3.57 -5.40 -3.82
N LYS A 281 3.90 -6.68 -3.65
CA LYS A 281 4.29 -7.56 -4.76
C LYS A 281 3.12 -7.86 -5.70
N LEU A 282 1.91 -8.10 -5.17
CA LEU A 282 0.72 -8.28 -6.01
C LEU A 282 0.40 -7.02 -6.83
N LEU A 283 0.52 -5.83 -6.22
CA LEU A 283 0.36 -4.57 -6.95
C LEU A 283 1.45 -4.39 -8.02
N TYR A 284 2.70 -4.70 -7.69
CA TYR A 284 3.80 -4.70 -8.66
C TYR A 284 3.52 -5.59 -9.87
N VAL A 285 3.04 -6.82 -9.63
CA VAL A 285 2.66 -7.76 -10.69
C VAL A 285 1.53 -7.18 -11.54
N ALA A 286 0.46 -6.66 -10.92
CA ALA A 286 -0.67 -6.07 -11.64
C ALA A 286 -0.23 -4.89 -12.53
N VAL A 287 0.61 -3.98 -12.01
CA VAL A 287 1.13 -2.84 -12.78
C VAL A 287 2.06 -3.30 -13.90
N THR A 288 2.85 -4.36 -13.69
CA THR A 288 3.71 -4.95 -14.73
C THR A 288 2.88 -5.49 -15.89
N PHE A 289 1.78 -6.19 -15.59
CA PHE A 289 0.87 -6.69 -16.62
C PHE A 289 0.05 -5.62 -17.33
N ALA A 290 -0.06 -4.41 -16.78
CA ALA A 290 -0.70 -3.27 -17.46
C ALA A 290 0.15 -2.73 -18.63
N GLN A 291 1.48 -2.87 -18.57
CA GLN A 291 2.42 -2.35 -19.59
C GLN A 291 2.17 -2.86 -21.01
N PRO A 292 1.99 -4.18 -21.28
CA PRO A 292 1.71 -4.65 -22.64
C PRO A 292 0.41 -4.10 -23.24
N PHE A 293 -0.60 -3.80 -22.41
CA PHE A 293 -1.82 -3.16 -22.89
C PHE A 293 -1.56 -1.70 -23.27
N LEU A 294 -0.81 -0.96 -22.46
CA LEU A 294 -0.38 0.41 -22.78
C LEU A 294 0.42 0.50 -24.08
N VAL A 295 1.34 -0.45 -24.29
CA VAL A 295 2.13 -0.53 -25.53
C VAL A 295 1.21 -0.81 -26.72
N SER A 296 0.26 -1.74 -26.57
CA SER A 296 -0.71 -2.03 -27.63
C SER A 296 -1.57 -0.81 -27.99
N THR A 297 -2.04 -0.05 -27.00
CA THR A 297 -2.89 1.13 -27.24
C THR A 297 -2.10 2.28 -27.86
N ILE A 298 -0.86 2.54 -27.43
CA ILE A 298 -0.05 3.60 -28.06
C ILE A 298 0.35 3.24 -29.50
N LEU A 299 0.61 1.96 -29.79
CA LEU A 299 0.87 1.53 -31.17
C LEU A 299 -0.36 1.73 -32.05
N SER A 300 -1.56 1.31 -31.59
CA SER A 300 -2.81 1.57 -32.31
C SER A 300 -3.07 3.07 -32.51
N PHE A 301 -2.74 3.91 -31.53
CA PHE A 301 -2.83 5.36 -31.67
C PHE A 301 -1.89 5.88 -32.75
N ILE A 302 -0.62 5.48 -32.75
CA ILE A 302 0.37 5.89 -33.76
C ILE A 302 -0.03 5.41 -35.16
N ASP A 303 -0.47 4.16 -35.28
CA ASP A 303 -0.86 3.56 -36.55
C ASP A 303 -2.01 4.35 -37.20
N SER A 304 -3.00 4.80 -36.40
CA SER A 304 -4.12 5.61 -36.90
C SER A 304 -3.73 6.96 -37.52
N TYR A 305 -2.56 7.50 -37.15
CA TYR A 305 -2.02 8.74 -37.73
C TYR A 305 -1.11 8.48 -38.94
N SER A 306 -0.64 7.25 -39.11
CA SER A 306 0.27 6.85 -40.19
C SER A 306 -0.46 6.22 -41.38
N SER A 307 -1.66 5.70 -41.16
CA SER A 307 -2.50 5.09 -42.20
C SER A 307 -3.19 6.16 -43.04
N GLU A 308 -3.05 6.08 -44.36
CA GLU A 308 -3.77 6.98 -45.29
C GLU A 308 -5.28 6.66 -45.38
N THR A 309 -5.69 5.48 -44.93
CA THR A 309 -7.07 4.97 -45.05
C THR A 309 -7.90 5.08 -43.76
N GLU A 310 -7.26 5.24 -42.60
CA GLU A 310 -7.98 5.34 -41.33
C GLU A 310 -8.12 6.80 -40.89
N THR A 311 -9.26 7.13 -40.28
CA THR A 311 -9.43 8.44 -39.64
C THR A 311 -8.57 8.49 -38.39
N PRO A 312 -7.67 9.50 -38.24
CA PRO A 312 -6.82 9.61 -37.06
C PRO A 312 -7.65 9.67 -35.78
N GLN A 313 -7.20 8.95 -34.75
CA GLN A 313 -7.82 9.02 -33.42
C GLN A 313 -7.68 10.42 -32.83
N ASP A 314 -8.64 10.88 -31.99
CA ASP A 314 -8.58 12.23 -31.39
C ASP A 314 -7.28 12.45 -30.61
N PRO A 315 -6.58 13.60 -30.79
CA PRO A 315 -5.37 13.96 -30.04
C PRO A 315 -5.49 13.87 -28.52
N ASN A 316 -6.69 14.01 -27.95
CA ASN A 316 -6.95 13.87 -26.52
C ASN A 316 -6.63 12.45 -26.00
N ILE A 317 -6.72 11.41 -26.84
CA ILE A 317 -6.25 10.05 -26.51
C ILE A 317 -4.74 10.06 -26.26
N GLY A 318 -3.97 10.78 -27.08
CA GLY A 318 -2.52 10.91 -26.90
C GLY A 318 -2.16 11.47 -25.52
N TRP A 319 -2.82 12.55 -25.09
CA TRP A 319 -2.61 13.12 -23.75
C TRP A 319 -3.06 12.18 -22.64
N GLY A 320 -4.16 11.44 -22.83
CA GLY A 320 -4.60 10.40 -21.92
C GLY A 320 -3.57 9.28 -21.77
N LEU A 321 -2.96 8.84 -22.87
CA LEU A 321 -1.91 7.83 -22.89
C LEU A 321 -0.66 8.31 -22.16
N VAL A 322 -0.21 9.56 -22.37
CA VAL A 322 0.90 10.14 -21.61
C VAL A 322 0.64 10.07 -20.10
N GLY A 323 -0.57 10.46 -19.67
CA GLY A 323 -0.99 10.35 -18.28
C GLY A 323 -1.01 8.90 -17.76
N ALA A 324 -1.52 7.96 -18.56
CA ALA A 324 -1.57 6.55 -18.21
C ALA A 324 -0.17 5.93 -18.07
N TYR A 325 0.78 6.28 -18.95
CA TYR A 325 2.18 5.92 -18.83
C TYR A 325 2.79 6.46 -17.53
N ALA A 326 2.59 7.75 -17.23
CA ALA A 326 3.08 8.34 -15.98
C ALA A 326 2.55 7.60 -14.75
N ILE A 327 1.25 7.31 -14.70
CA ILE A 327 0.64 6.57 -13.59
C ILE A 327 1.23 5.17 -13.47
N VAL A 328 1.36 4.42 -14.56
CA VAL A 328 1.87 3.04 -14.51
C VAL A 328 3.33 3.00 -14.07
N TYR A 329 4.20 3.84 -14.62
CA TYR A 329 5.62 3.83 -14.25
C TYR A 329 5.87 4.38 -12.84
N LEU A 330 5.14 5.41 -12.39
CA LEU A 330 5.20 5.86 -10.99
C LEU A 330 4.70 4.79 -10.03
N SER A 331 3.60 4.11 -10.37
CA SER A 331 3.08 2.99 -9.57
C SER A 331 4.06 1.82 -9.52
N LEU A 332 4.75 1.54 -10.63
CA LEU A 332 5.77 0.50 -10.71
C LEU A 332 6.95 0.83 -9.80
N ALA A 333 7.47 2.05 -9.87
CA ALA A 333 8.55 2.51 -9.00
C ALA A 333 8.14 2.44 -7.52
N ALA A 334 6.94 2.93 -7.18
CA ALA A 334 6.43 2.93 -5.81
C ALA A 334 6.24 1.52 -5.24
N THR A 335 5.60 0.62 -6.01
CA THR A 335 5.37 -0.77 -5.58
C THR A 335 6.67 -1.56 -5.47
N THR A 336 7.64 -1.31 -6.36
CA THR A 336 8.99 -1.89 -6.29
C THR A 336 9.70 -1.46 -5.00
N ALA A 337 9.71 -0.16 -4.69
CA ALA A 337 10.31 0.38 -3.47
C ALA A 337 9.67 -0.23 -2.21
N LEU A 338 8.33 -0.25 -2.15
CA LEU A 338 7.60 -0.82 -1.02
C LEU A 338 7.84 -2.32 -0.87
N TYR A 339 7.90 -3.07 -1.97
CA TYR A 339 8.15 -4.51 -1.93
C TYR A 339 9.53 -4.80 -1.31
N TRP A 340 10.58 -4.18 -1.85
CA TRP A 340 11.94 -4.41 -1.37
C TRP A 340 12.16 -3.88 0.06
N ASP A 341 11.55 -2.76 0.44
CA ASP A 341 11.52 -2.28 1.83
C ASP A 341 11.02 -3.37 2.78
N LYS A 342 9.88 -4.02 2.45
CA LYS A 342 9.31 -5.07 3.30
C LYS A 342 10.12 -6.36 3.32
N VAL A 343 10.62 -6.81 2.17
CA VAL A 343 11.46 -8.01 2.10
C VAL A 343 12.74 -7.81 2.92
N TYR A 344 13.47 -6.71 2.72
CA TYR A 344 14.72 -6.48 3.44
C TYR A 344 14.50 -6.18 4.92
N ALA A 345 13.41 -5.51 5.31
CA ALA A 345 13.06 -5.35 6.72
C ALA A 345 12.85 -6.71 7.41
N MET A 346 12.21 -7.68 6.74
CA MET A 346 12.09 -9.04 7.26
C MET A 346 13.45 -9.74 7.33
N VAL A 347 14.24 -9.70 6.25
CA VAL A 347 15.56 -10.34 6.16
C VAL A 347 16.47 -9.89 7.30
N ILE A 348 16.57 -8.59 7.54
CA ILE A 348 17.43 -8.03 8.59
C ILE A 348 16.98 -8.48 9.98
N ARG A 349 15.66 -8.47 10.25
CA ARG A 349 15.11 -8.90 11.55
C ARG A 349 15.32 -10.39 11.78
N TYR A 350 15.11 -11.21 10.75
CA TYR A 350 15.29 -12.65 10.84
C TYR A 350 16.78 -13.00 11.01
N ARG A 351 17.68 -12.34 10.27
CA ARG A 351 19.14 -12.45 10.45
C ARG A 351 19.53 -12.17 11.89
N ALA A 352 19.10 -11.02 12.43
CA ALA A 352 19.41 -10.62 13.80
C ALA A 352 18.94 -11.65 14.84
N ALA A 353 17.74 -12.21 14.67
CA ALA A 353 17.20 -13.22 15.57
C ALA A 353 17.97 -14.54 15.51
N LEU A 354 18.30 -15.03 14.30
CA LEU A 354 19.08 -16.26 14.11
C LEU A 354 20.48 -16.12 14.71
N VAL A 355 21.18 -15.02 14.42
CA VAL A 355 22.51 -14.74 14.97
C VAL A 355 22.44 -14.68 16.50
N SER A 356 21.44 -14.01 17.07
CA SER A 356 21.27 -13.90 18.52
C SER A 356 21.09 -15.27 19.20
N VAL A 357 20.26 -16.13 18.63
CA VAL A 357 20.02 -17.49 19.16
C VAL A 357 21.26 -18.37 19.03
N LEU A 358 21.95 -18.32 17.88
CA LEU A 358 23.19 -19.07 17.66
C LEU A 358 24.30 -18.60 18.60
N PHE A 359 24.41 -17.29 18.82
CA PHE A 359 25.37 -16.71 19.76
C PHE A 359 25.11 -17.18 21.19
N ASP A 360 23.86 -17.06 21.69
CA ASP A 360 23.48 -17.56 23.02
C ASP A 360 23.78 -19.06 23.18
N LYS A 361 23.51 -19.84 22.13
CA LYS A 361 23.82 -21.28 22.12
C LYS A 361 25.33 -21.56 22.15
N SER A 362 26.13 -20.77 21.43
CA SER A 362 27.58 -20.94 21.37
C SER A 362 28.27 -20.69 22.71
N VAL A 363 27.79 -19.70 23.47
CA VAL A 363 28.33 -19.36 24.80
C VAL A 363 27.95 -20.39 25.86
N ARG A 364 26.85 -21.11 25.68
CA ARG A 364 26.37 -22.15 26.62
C ARG A 364 26.83 -23.57 26.26
N LEU A 365 27.60 -23.73 25.18
CA LEU A 365 28.04 -25.05 24.72
C LEU A 365 29.21 -25.54 25.58
N ALA A 366 29.16 -26.82 26.00
CA ALA A 366 30.27 -27.42 26.72
C ALA A 366 31.53 -27.43 25.83
N SER A 367 32.71 -27.17 26.42
CA SER A 367 33.98 -27.07 25.70
C SER A 367 34.29 -28.32 24.88
N THR A 368 34.05 -29.51 25.44
CA THR A 368 34.23 -30.80 24.76
C THR A 368 33.36 -30.94 23.51
N VAL A 369 32.12 -30.45 23.57
CA VAL A 369 31.19 -30.49 22.43
C VAL A 369 31.59 -29.46 21.37
N ALA A 370 32.05 -28.27 21.80
CA ALA A 370 32.55 -27.23 20.91
C ALA A 370 33.82 -27.68 20.15
N GLU A 371 34.74 -28.35 20.83
CA GLU A 371 35.96 -28.90 20.22
C GLU A 371 35.64 -29.98 19.19
N ASN A 372 34.71 -30.88 19.50
CA ASN A 372 34.26 -31.93 18.58
C ASN A 372 33.58 -31.39 17.32
N GLN A 373 32.93 -30.22 17.38
CA GLN A 373 32.32 -29.57 16.21
C GLN A 373 33.33 -28.79 15.34
N GLY A 374 34.53 -28.52 15.84
CA GLY A 374 35.57 -27.76 15.15
C GLY A 374 35.64 -26.29 15.58
N ARG A 375 36.87 -25.81 15.78
CA ARG A 375 37.19 -24.42 16.14
C ARG A 375 36.84 -23.50 14.96
N GLY A 376 35.63 -22.94 14.97
CA GLY A 376 35.15 -22.00 13.94
C GLY A 376 33.75 -22.32 13.38
N SER A 377 33.20 -23.49 13.71
CA SER A 377 31.86 -23.89 13.23
C SER A 377 30.76 -22.94 13.71
N ALA A 378 30.83 -22.46 14.95
CA ALA A 378 29.88 -21.46 15.46
C ALA A 378 29.91 -20.14 14.66
N VAL A 379 31.10 -19.66 14.28
CA VAL A 379 31.26 -18.45 13.47
C VAL A 379 30.73 -18.69 12.06
N THR A 380 31.00 -19.87 11.49
CA THR A 380 30.49 -20.28 10.17
C THR A 380 28.96 -20.32 10.16
N TYR A 381 28.34 -20.89 11.20
CA TYR A 381 26.89 -20.91 11.34
C TYR A 381 26.31 -19.49 11.41
N MET A 382 26.90 -18.60 12.20
CA MET A 382 26.42 -17.22 12.38
C MET A 382 26.66 -16.31 11.17
N SER A 383 27.54 -16.69 10.24
CA SER A 383 27.88 -15.91 9.04
C SER A 383 27.30 -16.55 7.78
N VAL A 384 27.93 -17.60 7.29
CA VAL A 384 27.62 -18.22 6.00
C VAL A 384 26.24 -18.89 5.99
N ASP A 385 25.92 -19.68 7.01
CA ASP A 385 24.68 -20.47 6.98
C ASP A 385 23.44 -19.62 7.28
N VAL A 386 23.55 -18.65 8.21
CA VAL A 386 22.49 -17.65 8.39
C VAL A 386 22.24 -16.88 7.10
N GLU A 387 23.29 -16.49 6.37
CA GLU A 387 23.12 -15.72 5.13
C GLU A 387 22.33 -16.52 4.08
N ARG A 388 22.68 -17.79 3.88
CA ARG A 388 21.93 -18.70 2.99
C ARG A 388 20.46 -18.84 3.37
N VAL A 389 20.17 -18.92 4.67
CA VAL A 389 18.79 -19.03 5.17
C VAL A 389 18.00 -17.76 4.88
N VAL A 390 18.58 -16.57 5.09
CA VAL A 390 17.85 -15.32 4.84
C VAL A 390 17.74 -14.99 3.35
N GLU A 391 18.72 -15.36 2.52
CA GLU A 391 18.59 -15.33 1.06
C GLU A 391 17.42 -16.22 0.59
N GLY A 392 17.24 -17.38 1.22
CA GLY A 392 16.11 -18.26 0.96
C GLY A 392 14.74 -17.60 1.16
N VAL A 393 14.63 -16.64 2.09
CA VAL A 393 13.39 -15.84 2.28
C VAL A 393 13.12 -14.95 1.08
N ILE A 394 14.16 -14.34 0.50
CA ILE A 394 14.04 -13.51 -0.71
C ILE A 394 13.57 -14.37 -1.88
N PHE A 395 14.22 -15.52 -2.10
CA PHE A 395 13.83 -16.46 -3.15
C PHE A 395 12.42 -16.99 -2.98
N PHE A 396 11.97 -17.22 -1.75
CA PHE A 396 10.59 -17.63 -1.50
C PHE A 396 9.60 -16.59 -2.04
N HIS A 397 9.84 -15.30 -1.79
CA HIS A 397 8.96 -14.23 -2.27
C HIS A 397 8.94 -14.11 -3.80
N GLU A 398 10.08 -14.32 -4.45
CA GLU A 398 10.15 -14.36 -5.92
C GLU A 398 9.45 -15.59 -6.51
N CYS A 399 9.56 -16.75 -5.86
CA CYS A 399 9.00 -18.01 -6.35
C CYS A 399 7.47 -17.96 -6.46
N TRP A 400 6.77 -17.61 -5.37
CA TRP A 400 5.30 -17.55 -5.44
C TRP A 400 4.83 -16.44 -6.39
N SER A 401 5.56 -15.32 -6.46
CA SER A 401 5.22 -14.24 -7.37
C SER A 401 5.42 -14.64 -8.84
N ALA A 402 6.43 -15.45 -9.13
CA ALA A 402 6.65 -16.01 -10.46
C ALA A 402 5.49 -16.93 -10.85
N LEU A 403 5.02 -17.79 -9.93
CA LEU A 403 3.85 -18.65 -10.17
C LEU A 403 2.59 -17.83 -10.48
N VAL A 404 2.33 -16.78 -9.70
CA VAL A 404 1.22 -15.84 -9.96
C VAL A 404 1.38 -15.18 -11.33
N SER A 405 2.59 -14.74 -11.67
CA SER A 405 2.85 -14.08 -12.95
C SER A 405 2.66 -15.03 -14.14
N ILE A 406 3.11 -16.28 -14.04
CA ILE A 406 2.89 -17.32 -15.06
C ILE A 406 1.39 -17.57 -15.24
N ALA A 407 0.64 -17.68 -14.15
CA ALA A 407 -0.82 -17.87 -14.22
C ALA A 407 -1.51 -16.67 -14.90
N CYS A 408 -1.16 -15.43 -14.52
CA CYS A 408 -1.69 -14.23 -15.14
C CYS A 408 -1.34 -14.15 -16.64
N ALA A 409 -0.09 -14.44 -17.01
CA ALA A 409 0.34 -14.46 -18.40
C ALA A 409 -0.42 -15.50 -19.22
N ALA A 410 -0.58 -16.72 -18.70
CA ALA A 410 -1.33 -17.78 -19.35
C ALA A 410 -2.80 -17.39 -19.59
N VAL A 411 -3.45 -16.78 -18.60
CA VAL A 411 -4.85 -16.30 -18.73
C VAL A 411 -4.96 -15.20 -19.77
N ILE A 412 -4.07 -14.19 -19.75
CA ILE A 412 -4.08 -13.09 -20.72
C ILE A 412 -3.85 -13.62 -22.14
N LEU A 413 -2.88 -14.53 -22.32
CA LEU A 413 -2.59 -15.15 -23.61
C LEU A 413 -3.76 -15.99 -24.10
N TRP A 414 -4.39 -16.77 -23.22
CA TRP A 414 -5.59 -17.55 -23.55
C TRP A 414 -6.70 -16.68 -24.13
N PHE A 415 -7.00 -15.55 -23.48
CA PHE A 415 -8.00 -14.62 -23.99
C PHE A 415 -7.61 -14.02 -25.34
N LYS A 416 -6.35 -13.57 -25.51
CA LYS A 416 -5.88 -13.02 -26.79
C LYS A 416 -5.96 -14.03 -27.95
N VAL A 417 -5.56 -15.29 -27.70
CA VAL A 417 -5.63 -16.37 -28.70
C VAL A 417 -7.08 -16.73 -29.00
N SER A 418 -7.94 -16.84 -27.99
CA SER A 418 -9.36 -17.14 -28.19
C SER A 418 -10.08 -16.06 -29.00
N THR A 419 -9.79 -14.78 -28.74
CA THR A 419 -10.36 -13.68 -29.53
C THR A 419 -9.85 -13.71 -30.97
N ALA A 420 -8.56 -13.97 -31.18
CA ALA A 420 -7.99 -14.06 -32.53
C ALA A 420 -8.58 -15.24 -33.32
N TYR A 421 -8.72 -16.41 -32.69
CA TYR A 421 -9.30 -17.61 -33.29
C TYR A 421 -10.76 -17.39 -33.71
N ASN A 422 -11.58 -16.76 -32.86
CA ASN A 422 -12.97 -16.47 -33.19
C ASN A 422 -13.08 -15.52 -34.39
N ILE A 423 -12.24 -14.49 -34.46
CA ILE A 423 -12.22 -13.54 -35.59
C ILE A 423 -11.89 -14.25 -36.90
N THR A 424 -10.92 -15.18 -36.90
CA THR A 424 -10.51 -15.92 -38.11
C THR A 424 -11.55 -16.94 -38.61
N HIS A 425 -12.54 -17.32 -37.79
CA HIS A 425 -13.57 -18.31 -38.16
C HIS A 425 -14.97 -17.72 -38.37
N THR A 426 -15.16 -16.41 -38.14
CA THR A 426 -16.42 -15.69 -38.43
C THR A 426 -16.38 -14.89 -39.73
N HIS A 427 -15.26 -14.91 -40.46
CA HIS A 427 -15.12 -14.47 -41.85
C HIS A 427 -14.95 -15.69 -42.74
#